data_AF-A0AAJ0F9Q4-F1
#
_entry.id   AF-A0AAJ0F9Q4-F1
#
_cell.length_a   1.000
_cell.length_b   1.000
_cell.length_c   1.000
_cell.angle_alpha   90.00
_cell.angle_beta   90.00
_cell.angle_gamma   90.00
#
_symmetry.space_group_name_H-M   'P 1'
#
loop_
_entity.id
_entity.type
_entity.pdbx_description
1 polymer ?
#
loop_
_entity_poly.entity_id
_entity_poly.type
_entity_poly.pdbx_seq_one_letter_code
_entity_poly.pdbx_strand_id
1 'polypeptide(L)'
;MGIPVASWGTNPTVAEALISHLQPEFEVVHVALGTEAALSELPTLASGDVNVTPSSGLGTNVGVDVDARKAPKAIILGGGLVKDDIEKLKENLTTAAPDVKTVPITQADIDKYLDSTQPEIFAIAKALKANLTAALQG
;
A
#
# COMPACT_ATOMS: atom_id res chain seq x y z
N MET A 1 -1.90 3.56 -17.42
CA MET A 1 -2.40 2.79 -16.28
C MET A 1 -1.45 3.01 -15.12
N GLY A 2 -1.96 3.21 -13.92
CA GLY A 2 -1.13 3.39 -12.73
C GLY A 2 -0.39 2.10 -12.37
N ILE A 3 0.74 2.23 -11.69
CA ILE A 3 1.49 1.08 -11.19
C ILE A 3 0.69 0.47 -10.03
N PRO A 4 0.40 -0.85 -10.05
CA PRO A 4 -0.37 -1.48 -8.98
C PRO A 4 0.45 -1.51 -7.68
N VAL A 5 -0.15 -1.05 -6.59
CA VAL A 5 0.43 -1.02 -5.25
C VAL A 5 -0.60 -1.53 -4.25
N ALA A 6 -0.15 -2.15 -3.18
CA ALA A 6 -1.00 -2.49 -2.04
C ALA A 6 -0.65 -1.62 -0.84
N SER A 7 -1.50 -1.58 0.18
CA SER A 7 -1.22 -0.85 1.41
C SER A 7 -1.55 -1.65 2.65
N TRP A 8 -0.79 -1.40 3.71
CA TRP A 8 -1.10 -1.80 5.06
C TRP A 8 -1.26 -0.56 5.93
N GLY A 9 -2.43 -0.41 6.53
CA GLY A 9 -2.71 0.66 7.47
C GLY A 9 -3.64 0.23 8.59
N THR A 10 -3.97 1.18 9.46
CA THR A 10 -4.90 1.00 10.59
C THR A 10 -6.13 1.90 10.48
N ASN A 11 -6.15 2.84 9.52
CA ASN A 11 -7.23 3.81 9.36
C ASN A 11 -7.90 3.63 7.97
N PRO A 12 -9.16 3.15 7.91
CA PRO A 12 -9.87 2.94 6.65
C PRO A 12 -10.09 4.25 5.87
N THR A 13 -10.39 5.36 6.54
CA THR A 13 -10.63 6.66 5.91
C THR A 13 -9.38 7.18 5.19
N VAL A 14 -8.19 6.97 5.78
CA VAL A 14 -6.93 7.30 5.11
C VAL A 14 -6.75 6.40 3.89
N ALA A 15 -7.00 5.09 4.01
CA ALA A 15 -6.86 4.16 2.89
C ALA A 15 -7.79 4.49 1.71
N GLU A 16 -9.06 4.82 1.98
CA GLU A 16 -10.03 5.28 0.97
C GLU A 16 -9.55 6.52 0.23
N ALA A 17 -9.04 7.50 0.96
CA ALA A 17 -8.53 8.72 0.36
C ALA A 17 -7.26 8.44 -0.48
N LEU A 18 -6.39 7.54 -0.04
CA LEU A 18 -5.20 7.14 -0.80
C LEU A 18 -5.55 6.50 -2.15
N ILE A 19 -6.59 5.65 -2.20
CA ILE A 19 -7.05 5.05 -3.46
C ILE A 19 -7.32 6.13 -4.52
N SER A 20 -7.94 7.25 -4.11
CA SER A 20 -8.26 8.36 -5.00
C SER A 20 -7.06 9.26 -5.28
N HIS A 21 -6.30 9.64 -4.24
CA HIS A 21 -5.24 10.64 -4.36
C HIS A 21 -3.97 10.11 -5.04
N LEU A 22 -3.75 8.79 -5.05
CA LEU A 22 -2.59 8.20 -5.70
C LEU A 22 -2.75 8.04 -7.23
N GLN A 23 -3.96 8.17 -7.74
CA GLN A 23 -4.23 8.21 -9.18
C GLN A 23 -3.70 9.51 -9.83
N PRO A 24 -3.41 9.47 -11.14
CA PRO A 24 -3.40 8.29 -12.02
C PRO A 24 -2.10 7.46 -11.97
N GLU A 25 -1.09 7.89 -11.22
CA GLU A 25 0.26 7.29 -11.26
C GLU A 25 0.33 5.93 -10.58
N PHE A 26 -0.40 5.74 -9.48
CA PHE A 26 -0.43 4.49 -8.74
C PHE A 26 -1.86 4.04 -8.49
N GLU A 27 -2.08 2.74 -8.64
CA GLU A 27 -3.35 2.08 -8.43
C GLU A 27 -3.29 1.25 -7.16
N VAL A 28 -4.05 1.66 -6.13
CA VAL A 28 -4.14 0.90 -4.88
C VAL A 28 -5.05 -0.30 -5.10
N VAL A 29 -4.45 -1.46 -5.38
CA VAL A 29 -5.17 -2.68 -5.78
C VAL A 29 -5.74 -3.45 -4.59
N HIS A 30 -5.10 -3.31 -3.42
CA HIS A 30 -5.43 -4.09 -2.22
C HIS A 30 -5.06 -3.31 -0.97
N VAL A 31 -5.97 -3.27 0.01
CA VAL A 31 -5.72 -2.66 1.31
C VAL A 31 -5.88 -3.70 2.40
N ALA A 32 -4.84 -3.91 3.19
CA ALA A 32 -4.92 -4.67 4.43
C ALA A 32 -5.08 -3.71 5.62
N LEU A 33 -6.10 -3.95 6.44
CA LEU A 33 -6.34 -3.22 7.68
C LEU A 33 -6.06 -4.16 8.87
N GLY A 34 -4.98 -3.88 9.60
CA GLY A 34 -4.55 -4.70 10.73
C GLY A 34 -3.52 -5.79 10.38
N THR A 35 -2.86 -6.31 11.42
CA THR A 35 -1.68 -7.19 11.29
C THR A 35 -2.00 -8.55 10.67
N GLU A 36 -3.08 -9.21 11.10
CA GLU A 36 -3.43 -10.56 10.60
C GLU A 36 -3.72 -10.54 9.10
N ALA A 37 -4.57 -9.62 8.66
CA ALA A 37 -4.86 -9.39 7.25
C ALA A 37 -3.58 -9.08 6.45
N ALA A 38 -2.72 -8.19 6.96
CA ALA A 38 -1.51 -7.81 6.26
C ALA A 38 -0.51 -8.96 6.08
N LEU A 39 -0.28 -9.74 7.13
CA LEU A 39 0.67 -10.86 7.10
C LEU A 39 0.18 -12.04 6.27
N SER A 40 -1.14 -12.22 6.14
CA SER A 40 -1.77 -13.28 5.34
C SER A 40 -1.96 -12.86 3.88
N GLU A 41 -2.58 -11.71 3.64
CA GLU A 41 -3.06 -11.32 2.32
C GLU A 41 -1.95 -10.74 1.44
N LEU A 42 -1.09 -9.88 2.00
CA LEU A 42 -0.14 -9.12 1.19
C LEU A 42 0.97 -10.00 0.57
N PRO A 43 1.61 -10.93 1.32
CA PRO A 43 2.59 -11.83 0.72
C PRO A 43 1.96 -12.75 -0.34
N THR A 44 0.76 -13.25 -0.07
CA THR A 44 0.02 -14.13 -0.98
C THR A 44 -0.31 -13.40 -2.28
N LEU A 45 -0.90 -12.21 -2.20
CA LEU A 45 -1.17 -11.38 -3.39
C LEU A 45 0.13 -11.00 -4.12
N ALA A 46 1.18 -10.62 -3.39
CA ALA A 46 2.47 -10.24 -3.96
C ALA A 46 3.15 -11.39 -4.73
N SER A 47 2.93 -12.65 -4.31
CA SER A 47 3.42 -13.85 -5.00
C SER A 47 2.74 -14.12 -6.35
N GLY A 48 1.69 -13.36 -6.69
CA GLY A 48 0.92 -13.50 -7.91
C GLY A 48 -0.42 -14.22 -7.75
N ASP A 49 -0.76 -14.72 -6.55
CA ASP A 49 -2.09 -15.27 -6.30
C ASP A 49 -3.12 -14.15 -6.14
N VAL A 50 -3.74 -13.79 -7.26
CA VAL A 50 -4.76 -12.74 -7.34
C VAL A 50 -6.16 -13.18 -6.86
N ASN A 51 -6.33 -14.42 -6.40
CA ASN A 51 -7.60 -14.87 -5.83
C ASN A 51 -7.84 -14.27 -4.44
N VAL A 52 -6.78 -13.83 -3.76
CA VAL A 52 -6.86 -13.14 -2.48
C VAL A 52 -7.75 -11.92 -2.61
N THR A 53 -8.76 -11.84 -1.74
CA THR A 53 -9.69 -10.73 -1.69
C THR A 53 -9.37 -9.89 -0.45
N PRO A 54 -9.32 -8.55 -0.54
CA PRO A 54 -9.05 -7.73 0.63
C PRO A 54 -10.15 -7.90 1.66
N SER A 55 -9.80 -8.33 2.87
CA SER A 55 -10.76 -8.42 3.98
C SER A 55 -11.33 -7.05 4.36
N SER A 56 -10.61 -5.97 4.04
CA SER A 56 -11.05 -4.58 4.20
C SER A 56 -12.19 -4.19 3.25
N GLY A 57 -12.40 -4.92 2.15
CA GLY A 57 -13.28 -4.51 1.06
C GLY A 57 -12.79 -3.28 0.28
N LEU A 58 -11.51 -2.89 0.44
CA LEU A 58 -10.91 -1.72 -0.21
C LEU A 58 -9.81 -2.09 -1.20
N GLY A 59 -9.75 -1.34 -2.31
CA GLY A 59 -8.78 -1.50 -3.39
C GLY A 59 -9.45 -1.84 -4.73
N THR A 60 -8.74 -1.62 -5.83
CA THR A 60 -9.33 -1.81 -7.17
C THR A 60 -9.53 -3.28 -7.57
N ASN A 61 -8.95 -4.25 -6.86
CA ASN A 61 -9.24 -5.67 -7.10
C ASN A 61 -10.61 -6.11 -6.54
N VAL A 62 -11.27 -5.29 -5.72
CA VAL A 62 -12.56 -5.63 -5.10
C VAL A 62 -13.66 -5.64 -6.16
N GLY A 63 -14.42 -6.74 -6.23
CA GLY A 63 -15.54 -6.88 -7.16
C GLY A 63 -15.14 -7.03 -8.63
N VAL A 64 -13.84 -7.21 -8.91
CA VAL A 64 -13.32 -7.45 -10.25
C VAL A 64 -13.05 -8.94 -10.44
N ASP A 65 -13.32 -9.43 -11.65
CA ASP A 65 -13.03 -10.81 -12.06
C ASP A 65 -11.55 -11.14 -11.88
N VAL A 66 -11.24 -12.37 -11.49
CA VAL A 66 -9.88 -12.82 -11.15
C VAL A 66 -8.88 -12.51 -12.27
N ASP A 67 -9.26 -12.70 -13.53
CA ASP A 67 -8.39 -12.47 -14.70
C ASP A 67 -8.02 -11.00 -14.92
N ALA A 68 -8.76 -10.06 -14.32
CA ALA A 68 -8.51 -8.63 -14.41
C ALA A 68 -7.87 -8.04 -13.13
N ARG A 69 -7.69 -8.85 -12.08
CA ARG A 69 -7.01 -8.45 -10.85
C ARG A 69 -5.51 -8.34 -11.05
N LYS A 70 -4.86 -7.52 -10.22
CA LYS A 70 -3.44 -7.18 -10.33
C LYS A 70 -2.69 -7.52 -9.06
N ALA A 71 -1.50 -8.09 -9.22
CA ALA A 71 -0.52 -8.20 -8.14
C ALA A 71 0.23 -6.86 -7.98
N PRO A 72 0.52 -6.44 -6.73
CA PRO A 72 1.21 -5.18 -6.47
C PRO A 72 2.70 -5.26 -6.82
N LYS A 73 3.29 -4.12 -7.20
CA LYS A 73 4.74 -3.93 -7.36
C LYS A 73 5.40 -3.33 -6.12
N ALA A 74 4.60 -2.68 -5.28
CA ALA A 74 5.04 -2.18 -3.98
C ALA A 74 3.92 -2.30 -2.94
N ILE A 75 4.32 -2.36 -1.68
CA ILE A 75 3.45 -2.36 -0.51
C ILE A 75 3.76 -1.13 0.33
N ILE A 76 2.78 -0.25 0.49
CA ILE A 76 2.85 0.92 1.36
C ILE A 76 2.70 0.48 2.81
N LEU A 77 3.60 0.91 3.69
CA LEU A 77 3.53 0.66 5.13
C LEU A 77 3.12 1.95 5.84
N GLY A 78 1.96 1.96 6.49
CA GLY A 78 1.47 3.10 7.26
C GLY A 78 2.36 3.44 8.46
N GLY A 79 2.34 4.71 8.89
CA GLY A 79 3.22 5.20 9.96
C GLY A 79 2.92 4.66 11.38
N GLY A 80 1.71 4.13 11.61
CA GLY A 80 1.27 3.63 12.92
C GLY A 80 1.53 2.14 13.18
N LEU A 81 2.34 1.48 12.34
CA LEU A 81 2.56 0.05 12.40
C LEU A 81 3.66 -0.34 13.40
N VAL A 82 3.51 -1.50 14.02
CA VAL A 82 4.49 -2.05 14.95
C VAL A 82 5.70 -2.57 14.18
N LYS A 83 6.91 -2.19 14.62
CA LYS A 83 8.17 -2.55 13.94
C LYS A 83 8.33 -4.06 13.74
N ASP A 84 8.07 -4.86 14.77
CA ASP A 84 8.23 -6.31 14.69
C ASP A 84 7.30 -6.94 13.64
N ASP A 85 6.10 -6.40 13.45
CA ASP A 85 5.19 -6.91 12.44
C ASP A 85 5.56 -6.45 11.02
N ILE A 86 6.17 -5.25 10.89
CA ILE A 86 6.77 -4.80 9.63
C ILE A 86 7.90 -5.76 9.20
N GLU A 87 8.78 -6.13 10.13
CA GLU A 87 9.89 -7.04 9.82
C GLU A 87 9.39 -8.44 9.44
N LYS A 88 8.40 -8.99 10.16
CA LYS A 88 7.73 -10.24 9.74
C LYS A 88 7.15 -10.15 8.33
N LEU A 89 6.49 -9.05 7.99
CA LEU A 89 5.95 -8.86 6.64
C LEU A 89 7.08 -8.85 5.60
N LYS A 90 8.18 -8.13 5.84
CA LYS A 90 9.33 -8.07 4.92
C LYS A 90 9.98 -9.44 4.74
N GLU A 91 10.11 -10.22 5.79
CA GLU A 91 10.62 -11.61 5.72
C GLU A 91 9.72 -12.48 4.84
N ASN A 92 8.40 -12.43 5.06
CA ASN A 92 7.44 -13.15 4.23
C ASN A 92 7.50 -12.72 2.76
N LEU A 93 7.63 -11.41 2.49
CA LEU A 93 7.74 -10.86 1.13
C LEU A 93 9.05 -11.25 0.46
N THR A 94 10.17 -11.28 1.17
CA THR A 94 11.46 -11.69 0.60
C THR A 94 11.40 -13.12 0.07
N THR A 95 10.62 -13.99 0.73
CA THR A 95 10.42 -15.38 0.30
C THR A 95 9.39 -15.49 -0.83
N ALA A 96 8.26 -14.79 -0.69
CA ALA A 96 7.11 -14.95 -1.59
C ALA A 96 7.23 -14.13 -2.89
N ALA A 97 7.85 -12.95 -2.82
CA ALA A 97 7.88 -11.96 -3.89
C ALA A 97 9.08 -10.99 -3.74
N PRO A 98 10.33 -11.44 -3.97
CA PRO A 98 11.55 -10.67 -3.69
C PRO A 98 11.66 -9.35 -4.46
N ASP A 99 10.95 -9.21 -5.59
CA ASP A 99 10.94 -8.00 -6.40
C ASP A 99 9.97 -6.93 -5.88
N VAL A 100 9.04 -7.29 -4.99
CA VAL A 100 8.05 -6.34 -4.43
C VAL A 100 8.69 -5.50 -3.34
N LYS A 101 8.63 -4.17 -3.52
CA LYS A 101 9.24 -3.22 -2.58
C LYS A 101 8.29 -2.91 -1.42
N THR A 102 8.85 -2.71 -0.22
CA THR A 102 8.10 -2.11 0.90
C THR A 102 8.44 -0.63 1.00
N VAL A 103 7.41 0.21 1.10
CA VAL A 103 7.54 1.67 1.07
C VAL A 103 6.90 2.26 2.33
N PRO A 104 7.69 2.50 3.39
CA PRO A 104 7.18 3.14 4.59
C PRO A 104 6.89 4.62 4.35
N ILE A 105 5.90 5.13 5.09
CA ILE A 105 5.72 6.57 5.27
C ILE A 105 6.07 6.95 6.70
N THR A 106 6.91 7.97 6.84
CA THR A 106 7.30 8.53 8.13
C THR A 106 6.66 9.88 8.37
N GLN A 107 6.56 10.33 9.62
CA GLN A 107 6.12 11.69 9.92
C GLN A 107 6.98 12.75 9.22
N ALA A 108 8.30 12.51 9.16
CA ALA A 108 9.22 13.40 8.46
C ALA A 108 8.94 13.50 6.94
N ASP A 109 8.37 12.46 6.32
CA ASP A 109 7.95 12.53 4.92
C ASP A 109 6.68 13.34 4.75
N ILE A 110 5.74 13.21 5.70
CA ILE A 110 4.50 13.99 5.73
C ILE A 110 4.82 15.47 5.94
N ASP A 111 5.69 15.80 6.90
CA ASP A 111 6.06 17.16 7.28
C ASP A 111 6.65 17.96 6.10
N LYS A 112 7.35 17.31 5.16
CA LYS A 112 7.88 17.95 3.94
C LYS A 112 6.79 18.55 3.05
N TYR A 113 5.57 18.03 3.15
CA TYR A 113 4.44 18.40 2.30
C TYR A 113 3.26 18.93 3.10
N LEU A 114 3.41 19.09 4.42
CA LEU A 114 2.37 19.58 5.29
C LEU A 114 2.07 21.05 4.96
N ASP A 115 0.80 21.31 4.71
CA ASP A 115 0.27 22.65 4.46
C ASP A 115 -0.89 22.87 5.43
N SER A 116 -0.79 23.87 6.30
CA SER A 116 -1.81 24.16 7.32
C SER A 116 -3.15 24.60 6.74
N THR A 117 -3.20 24.89 5.44
CA THR A 117 -4.44 25.25 4.73
C THR A 117 -5.15 24.05 4.11
N GLN A 118 -4.52 22.87 4.11
CA GLN A 118 -5.06 21.66 3.51
C GLN A 118 -5.20 20.54 4.55
N PRO A 119 -6.18 19.63 4.38
CA PRO A 119 -6.20 18.39 5.14
C PRO A 119 -4.89 17.59 5.01
N GLU A 120 -4.43 16.99 6.10
CA GLU A 120 -3.16 16.24 6.16
C GLU A 120 -3.04 15.14 5.09
N ILE A 121 -4.16 14.56 4.66
CA ILE A 121 -4.20 13.51 3.63
C ILE A 121 -3.55 13.94 2.30
N PHE A 122 -3.56 15.22 1.97
CA PHE A 122 -2.86 15.74 0.78
C PHE A 122 -1.35 15.62 0.93
N ALA A 123 -0.82 15.92 2.12
CA ALA A 123 0.60 15.76 2.44
C ALA A 123 1.00 14.28 2.42
N ILE A 124 0.19 13.41 3.03
CA ILE A 124 0.39 11.96 3.04
C ILE A 124 0.44 11.41 1.60
N ALA A 125 -0.53 11.76 0.76
CA ALA A 125 -0.57 11.29 -0.62
C ALA A 125 0.64 11.78 -1.42
N LYS A 126 1.05 13.05 -1.24
CA LYS A 126 2.22 13.61 -1.92
C LYS A 126 3.53 12.94 -1.48
N ALA A 127 3.68 12.69 -0.18
CA ALA A 127 4.79 11.93 0.38
C ALA A 127 4.86 10.51 -0.20
N LEU A 128 3.72 9.80 -0.24
CA LEU A 128 3.66 8.46 -0.80
C LEU A 128 3.98 8.43 -2.29
N LYS A 129 3.48 9.37 -3.09
CA LYS A 129 3.85 9.46 -4.51
C LYS A 129 5.36 9.62 -4.68
N ALA A 130 5.99 10.49 -3.89
CA ALA A 130 7.44 10.67 -3.92
C ALA A 130 8.20 9.40 -3.53
N ASN A 131 7.82 8.76 -2.41
CA ASN A 131 8.48 7.56 -1.91
C ASN A 131 8.29 6.36 -2.86
N LEU A 132 7.09 6.16 -3.40
CA LEU A 132 6.79 5.10 -4.37
C LEU A 132 7.58 5.30 -5.66
N THR A 133 7.64 6.54 -6.17
CA THR A 133 8.42 6.86 -7.37
C THR A 133 9.90 6.55 -7.16
N ALA A 134 10.46 6.98 -6.03
CA ALA A 134 11.85 6.70 -5.68
C ALA A 134 12.13 5.19 -5.54
N ALA A 135 11.20 4.43 -4.94
CA ALA A 135 11.37 3.00 -4.71
C ALA A 135 11.21 2.13 -5.98
N LEU A 136 10.44 2.60 -6.96
CA LEU A 136 10.11 1.84 -8.17
C LEU A 136 10.89 2.28 -9.41
N GLN A 137 11.54 3.44 -9.38
CA GLN A 137 12.40 3.95 -10.47
C GLN A 137 13.90 3.93 -10.13
N GLY A 138 14.26 3.62 -8.88
CA GLY A 138 15.64 3.39 -8.44
C GLY A 138 16.02 1.92 -8.51
#